data_AF-A0A4U6JYP2-F1
#
_entry.id   AF-A0A4U6JYP2-F1
#
_cell.length_a   1.000
_cell.length_b   1.000
_cell.length_c   1.000
_cell.angle_alpha   90.00
_cell.angle_beta   90.00
_cell.angle_gamma   90.00
#
_symmetry.space_group_name_H-M   'P 1'
#
loop_
_entity.id
_entity.type
_entity.pdbx_description
1 polymer ?
#
loop_
_entity_poly.entity_id
_entity_poly.type
_entity_poly.pdbx_seq_one_letter_code
_entity_poly.pdbx_strand_id
1 'polypeptide(L)' 'AVILFFSFSFTFSISHEEAVSAFEQNISALALAAQVIPGQIIHITSTVLNIFAVLTAFFGIYLGFHEAIKGIILNVL' A
#
# COMPACT_ATOMS: atom_id res chain seq x y z
N ALA A 1 2.60 1.89 11.58
CA ALA A 1 3.92 1.32 11.26
C ALA A 1 3.95 0.66 9.88
N VAL A 2 3.04 -0.28 9.57
CA VAL A 2 3.04 -1.04 8.30
C VAL A 2 2.99 -0.15 7.05
N ILE A 3 2.07 0.83 6.98
CA ILE A 3 1.98 1.78 5.86
C ILE A 3 3.27 2.58 5.70
N LEU A 4 3.88 2.98 6.82
CA LEU A 4 5.08 3.82 6.85
C LEU A 4 6.31 3.03 6.36
N PHE A 5 6.48 1.80 6.82
CA PHE A 5 7.52 0.89 6.32
C PHE A 5 7.32 0.50 4.85
N PHE A 6 6.07 0.32 4.43
CA PHE A 6 5.73 0.06 3.03
C PHE A 6 6.11 1.25 2.13
N SER A 7 5.75 2.48 2.52
CA SER A 7 6.14 3.69 1.79
C SER A 7 7.65 3.86 1.75
N PHE A 8 8.37 3.69 2.86
CA PHE A 8 9.83 3.79 2.87
C PHE A 8 10.49 2.71 2.00
N SER A 9 10.01 1.47 2.03
CA SER A 9 10.51 0.41 1.16
C SER A 9 10.40 0.82 -0.31
N PHE A 10 9.25 1.33 -0.73
CA PHE A 10 9.04 1.78 -2.11
C PHE A 10 9.91 2.98 -2.47
N THR A 11 10.04 3.96 -1.59
CA THR A 11 10.91 5.13 -1.80
C THR A 11 12.39 4.74 -1.97
N PHE A 12 12.85 3.69 -1.27
CA PHE A 12 14.23 3.20 -1.42
C PHE A 12 14.41 2.24 -2.61
N SER A 13 13.35 1.58 -3.07
CA SER A 13 13.41 0.61 -4.17
C SER A 13 13.23 1.21 -5.56
N ILE A 14 12.66 2.42 -5.68
CA ILE A 14 12.36 3.07 -6.96
C ILE A 14 13.45 4.10 -7.31
N SER A 15 13.92 4.09 -8.56
CA SER A 15 14.82 5.11 -9.10
C SER A 15 14.07 6.39 -9.54
N HIS A 16 14.78 7.50 -9.70
CA HIS A 16 14.15 8.77 -10.10
C HIS A 16 13.42 8.68 -11.44
N GLU A 17 14.02 8.02 -12.43
CA GLU A 17 13.43 7.85 -13.77
C GLU A 17 12.14 7.01 -13.71
N GLU A 18 12.15 5.95 -12.91
CA GLU A 18 10.97 5.13 -12.64
C GLU A 18 9.86 5.94 -11.93
N ALA A 19 10.21 6.78 -10.96
CA ALA A 19 9.24 7.62 -10.26
C ALA A 19 8.59 8.68 -11.18
N VAL A 20 9.38 9.30 -12.06
CA VAL A 20 8.89 10.28 -13.04
C VAL A 20 7.99 9.60 -14.07
N SER A 21 8.40 8.46 -14.60
CA SER A 21 7.56 7.66 -15.52
C SER A 21 6.24 7.22 -14.85
N ALA A 22 6.29 6.80 -13.58
CA ALA A 22 5.08 6.47 -12.83
C ALA A 22 4.10 7.64 -12.74
N PHE A 23 4.65 8.83 -12.46
CA PHE A 23 3.89 10.05 -12.33
C PHE A 23 3.26 10.48 -13.66
N GLU A 24 4.04 10.49 -14.74
CA GLU A 24 3.57 10.85 -16.09
C GLU A 24 2.51 9.88 -16.62
N GLN A 25 2.66 8.59 -16.33
CA GLN A 25 1.72 7.54 -16.76
C GLN A 25 0.57 7.30 -15.75
N ASN A 26 0.50 8.07 -14.66
CA ASN A 26 -0.52 7.98 -13.61
C ASN A 26 -0.69 6.56 -13.01
N ILE A 27 0.40 5.81 -12.92
CA ILE A 27 0.46 4.43 -12.42
C ILE A 27 1.00 4.42 -11.00
N SER A 28 0.41 3.59 -10.15
CA SER A 28 0.83 3.48 -8.75
C SER A 28 2.24 2.88 -8.63
N ALA A 29 2.97 3.24 -7.57
CA ALA A 29 4.30 2.69 -7.29
C ALA A 29 4.30 1.14 -7.29
N LEU A 30 3.23 0.53 -6.80
CA LEU A 30 3.03 -0.92 -6.81
C LEU A 30 2.87 -1.50 -8.22
N ALA A 31 2.17 -0.78 -9.10
CA ALA A 31 2.03 -1.15 -10.52
C ALA A 31 3.35 -1.01 -11.27
N LEU A 32 4.17 -0.01 -10.91
CA LEU A 32 5.47 0.19 -11.52
C LEU A 32 6.46 -0.93 -11.14
N ALA A 33 6.51 -1.32 -9.87
CA ALA A 33 7.29 -2.50 -9.44
C ALA A 33 6.79 -3.82 -10.05
N ALA A 34 5.55 -3.88 -10.54
CA ALA A 34 5.04 -5.05 -11.23
C ALA A 34 5.43 -5.08 -12.73
N GLN A 35 5.69 -3.93 -13.35
CA GLN A 35 6.05 -3.81 -14.79
C GLN A 35 7.46 -4.30 -15.15
N VAL A 36 8.37 -4.42 -14.17
CA VAL A 36 9.70 -5.03 -14.37
C VAL A 36 9.63 -6.55 -14.59
N ILE A 37 8.46 -7.16 -14.39
CA ILE A 37 8.18 -8.56 -14.72
C ILE A 37 7.49 -8.56 -16.10
N PRO A 38 7.81 -9.44 -17.06
CA PRO A 38 7.10 -9.49 -18.34
C PRO A 38 5.83 -10.36 -18.28
N GLY A 39 4.68 -9.86 -18.79
CA GLY A 39 3.48 -10.67 -19.07
C GLY A 39 2.11 -9.99 -18.82
N GLN A 40 1.08 -10.29 -19.64
CA GLN A 40 -0.29 -9.76 -19.51
C GLN A 40 -0.96 -10.01 -18.14
N ILE A 41 -0.52 -11.02 -17.40
CA ILE A 41 -1.00 -11.35 -16.05
C ILE A 41 -0.78 -10.18 -15.07
N ILE A 42 0.17 -9.29 -15.35
CA ILE A 42 0.62 -8.23 -14.45
C ILE A 42 -0.42 -7.13 -14.26
N HIS A 43 -1.18 -6.76 -15.29
CA HIS A 43 -2.24 -5.76 -15.16
C HIS A 43 -3.36 -6.26 -14.23
N ILE A 44 -3.69 -7.54 -14.34
CA ILE A 44 -4.70 -8.19 -13.48
C ILE A 44 -4.17 -8.27 -12.05
N THR A 45 -2.94 -8.78 -11.87
CA THR A 45 -2.30 -8.91 -10.55
C THR A 45 -2.13 -7.55 -9.88
N SER A 46 -1.74 -6.51 -10.61
CA SER A 46 -1.61 -5.15 -10.10
C SER A 46 -2.95 -4.61 -9.61
N THR A 47 -4.02 -4.78 -10.40
CA THR A 47 -5.38 -4.36 -10.03
C THR A 47 -5.84 -5.07 -8.75
N VAL A 48 -5.64 -6.39 -8.69
CA VAL A 48 -5.98 -7.21 -7.52
C VAL A 48 -5.20 -6.73 -6.28
N LEU A 49 -3.89 -6.59 -6.40
CA LEU A 49 -3.03 -6.12 -5.31
C LEU A 49 -3.47 -4.74 -4.80
N ASN A 50 -3.85 -3.83 -5.70
CA ASN A 50 -4.28 -2.48 -5.32
C ASN A 50 -5.59 -2.52 -4.51
N ILE A 51 -6.56 -3.35 -4.92
CA ILE A 51 -7.82 -3.55 -4.18
C ILE A 51 -7.53 -4.12 -2.79
N PHE A 52 -6.71 -5.17 -2.71
CA PHE A 52 -6.33 -5.78 -1.43
C PHE A 52 -5.55 -4.82 -0.52
N ALA A 53 -4.70 -3.96 -1.09
CA ALA A 53 -3.99 -2.95 -0.34
C ALA A 53 -4.95 -1.95 0.33
N VAL A 54 -5.94 -1.45 -0.40
CA VAL A 54 -6.98 -0.55 0.14
C VAL A 54 -7.80 -1.22 1.23
N LEU A 55 -8.26 -2.46 1.00
CA LEU A 55 -9.03 -3.22 2.00
C LEU A 55 -8.20 -3.47 3.26
N THR A 56 -6.94 -3.87 3.11
CA THR A 56 -6.03 -4.13 4.24
C THR A 56 -5.78 -2.86 5.03
N ALA A 57 -5.55 -1.72 4.35
CA ALA A 57 -5.38 -0.43 5.01
C ALA A 57 -6.64 -0.01 5.79
N PHE A 58 -7.82 -0.16 5.17
CA PHE A 58 -9.10 0.13 5.80
C PHE A 58 -9.32 -0.70 7.07
N PHE A 59 -9.16 -2.03 6.97
CA PHE A 59 -9.33 -2.91 8.12
C PHE A 59 -8.28 -2.67 9.20
N GLY A 60 -7.03 -2.39 8.82
CA GLY A 60 -5.97 -2.05 9.77
C GLY A 60 -6.30 -0.81 10.60
N ILE A 61 -6.82 0.24 9.97
CA ILE A 61 -7.27 1.46 10.68
C ILE A 61 -8.47 1.15 11.57
N TYR A 62 -9.48 0.42 11.05
CA TYR A 62 -10.67 0.06 11.80
C TYR A 62 -10.34 -0.77 13.06
N LEU A 63 -9.53 -1.82 12.93
CA LEU A 63 -9.08 -2.65 14.05
C LEU A 63 -8.27 -1.84 15.06
N GLY A 64 -7.34 -1.01 14.59
CA GLY A 64 -6.56 -0.13 15.47
C GLY A 64 -7.43 0.84 16.27
N PHE A 65 -8.48 1.38 15.65
CA PHE A 65 -9.45 2.25 16.33
C PHE A 65 -10.30 1.49 17.34
N HIS A 66 -10.77 0.29 16.99
CA HIS A 66 -11.52 -0.59 17.88
C HIS A 66 -10.71 -0.99 19.12
N GLU A 67 -9.44 -1.33 18.95
CA GLU A 67 -8.52 -1.63 20.06
C GLU A 67 -8.27 -0.40 20.92
N ALA A 68 -8.07 0.79 20.31
CA ALA A 68 -7.91 2.03 21.06
C ALA A 68 -9.13 2.35 21.92
N ILE A 69 -10.35 2.20 21.40
CA ILE A 69 -11.59 2.40 22.17
C ILE A 69 -11.68 1.39 23.32
N LYS A 70 -11.43 0.10 23.05
CA LYS A 70 -11.41 -0.92 24.10
C LYS A 70 -10.40 -0.59 25.20
N GLY A 71 -9.20 -0.17 24.82
CA GLY A 71 -8.15 0.25 25.76
C GLY A 71 -8.57 1.44 26.62
N ILE A 72 -9.24 2.44 26.03
CA ILE A 72 -9.79 3.58 26.77
C ILE A 72 -10.87 3.11 27.75
N ILE A 73 -11.84 2.32 27.30
CA ILE A 73 -12.94 1.84 28.17
C ILE A 73 -12.39 1.02 29.34
N LEU A 74 -11.49 0.08 29.10
CA LEU A 74 -10.93 -0.79 30.13
C LEU A 74 -10.03 -0.06 31.13
N ASN A 75 -9.47 1.09 30.76
CA ASN A 75 -8.55 1.84 31.61
C ASN A 75 -9.22 3.04 32.31
N VAL A 76 -10.43 3.42 31.88
CA VAL A 76 -11.24 4.49 32.48
C VAL A 76 -12.31 3.96 33.45
N LEU A 77 -12.77 2.72 33.27
CA LEU A 77 -13.73 2.02 34.14
C LEU A 77 -13.02 1.20 35.21
#